data_AF-A0A443Z0L1-F1
#
_entry.id   AF-A0A443Z0L1-F1
#
_cell.length_a   1.000
_cell.length_b   1.000
_cell.length_c   1.000
_cell.angle_alpha   90.00
_cell.angle_beta   90.00
_cell.angle_gamma   90.00
#
_symmetry.space_group_name_H-M   'P 1'
#
loop_
_entity.id
_entity.type
_entity.pdbx_description
1 polymer ?
#
loop_
_entity_poly.entity_id
_entity_poly.type
_entity_poly.pdbx_seq_one_letter_code
_entity_poly.pdbx_strand_id
1 'polypeptide(L)'
;MINIWKPGLLLSFSFSQFYEFTKVAKKLNFDQYFEYGPDGNRIVILSTPFPDICLKFTRAELNDFVHAIDEAMYMHKVYELVHS
;
A
#
# COMPACT_ATOMS: atom_id res chain seq x y z
N MET A 1 -2.77 15.57 4.06
CA MET A 1 -3.38 14.67 3.05
C MET A 1 -2.23 13.93 2.37
N ILE A 2 -2.32 12.61 2.21
CA ILE A 2 -1.27 11.78 1.59
C ILE A 2 -1.84 11.16 0.32
N ASN A 3 -1.06 11.16 -0.76
CA ASN A 3 -1.44 10.56 -2.03
C ASN A 3 -0.48 9.41 -2.36
N ILE A 4 -1.00 8.28 -2.80
CA ILE A 4 -0.21 7.18 -3.37
C ILE A 4 -0.59 7.03 -4.84
N TRP A 5 0.43 7.04 -5.71
CA TRP A 5 0.23 6.92 -7.15
C TRP A 5 0.66 5.53 -7.63
N LYS A 6 -0.27 4.83 -8.29
CA LYS A 6 -0.02 3.61 -9.07
C LYS A 6 -0.55 3.80 -10.50
N PRO A 7 0.01 3.16 -11.55
CA PRO A 7 -0.57 3.26 -12.90
C PRO A 7 -2.06 2.91 -12.91
N GLY A 8 -2.90 3.84 -13.35
CA GLY A 8 -4.36 3.68 -13.40
C GLY A 8 -5.11 3.93 -12.08
N LEU A 9 -4.43 4.30 -10.99
CA LEU A 9 -5.07 4.55 -9.70
C LEU A 9 -4.36 5.63 -8.88
N LEU A 10 -5.13 6.64 -8.45
CA LEU A 10 -4.71 7.64 -7.47
C LEU A 10 -5.50 7.42 -6.18
N LEU A 11 -4.81 7.12 -5.09
CA LEU A 11 -5.41 6.99 -3.78
C LEU A 11 -5.08 8.21 -2.94
N SER A 12 -6.09 8.85 -2.39
CA SER A 12 -5.96 10.02 -1.51
C SER A 12 -6.51 9.69 -0.13
N PHE A 13 -5.71 9.98 0.90
CA PHE A 13 -6.01 9.64 2.28
C PHE A 13 -5.92 10.88 3.19
N SER A 14 -6.78 10.92 4.22
CA SER A 14 -6.45 11.63 5.45
C SER A 14 -5.29 10.92 6.16
N PHE A 15 -4.61 11.59 7.09
CA PHE A 15 -3.49 10.96 7.82
C PHE A 15 -3.94 9.75 8.65
N SER A 16 -5.12 9.82 9.29
CA SER A 16 -5.68 8.68 10.04
C SER A 16 -6.04 7.50 9.13
N GLN A 17 -6.64 7.76 7.98
CA GLN A 17 -6.94 6.72 6.98
C GLN A 17 -5.67 6.08 6.43
N PHE A 18 -4.65 6.90 6.15
CA PHE A 18 -3.35 6.41 5.70
C PHE A 18 -2.73 5.49 6.76
N TYR A 19 -2.74 5.90 8.03
CA TYR A 19 -2.18 5.10 9.13
C TYR A 19 -2.84 3.72 9.23
N GLU A 20 -4.17 3.64 9.21
CA GLU A 20 -4.86 2.35 9.23
C GLU A 20 -4.58 1.53 7.96
N PHE A 21 -4.54 2.17 6.79
CA PHE A 21 -4.18 1.51 5.53
C PHE A 21 -2.78 0.88 5.60
N THR A 22 -1.78 1.59 6.15
CA THR A 22 -0.42 1.05 6.27
C THR A 22 -0.35 -0.22 7.13
N LYS A 23 -1.15 -0.32 8.20
CA LYS A 23 -1.20 -1.52 9.05
C LYS A 23 -1.72 -2.73 8.29
N VAL A 24 -2.72 -2.53 7.43
CA VAL A 24 -3.29 -3.62 6.62
C VAL A 24 -2.32 -4.00 5.51
N ALA A 25 -1.79 -3.01 4.78
CA ALA A 25 -0.86 -3.24 3.68
C ALA A 25 0.40 -4.01 4.13
N LYS A 26 0.96 -3.69 5.30
CA LYS A 26 2.15 -4.37 5.85
C LYS A 26 1.88 -5.77 6.40
N LYS A 27 0.63 -6.10 6.70
CA LYS A 27 0.25 -7.46 7.12
C LYS A 27 0.11 -8.41 5.92
N LEU A 28 0.09 -7.88 4.70
CA LEU A 28 -0.02 -8.69 3.49
C LEU A 28 1.28 -9.48 3.30
N ASN A 29 1.25 -10.77 3.67
CA ASN A 29 2.38 -11.66 3.50
C ASN A 29 2.31 -12.34 2.13
N PHE A 30 3.23 -11.99 1.23
CA PHE A 30 3.29 -12.56 -0.11
C PHE A 30 3.41 -14.09 -0.09
N ASP A 31 4.22 -14.65 0.82
CA ASP A 31 4.47 -16.09 0.88
C ASP A 31 3.26 -16.90 1.35
N GLN A 32 2.34 -16.28 2.07
CA GLN A 32 1.15 -16.95 2.62
C GLN A 32 -0.10 -16.77 1.76
N TYR A 33 -0.24 -15.65 1.05
CA TYR A 33 -1.49 -15.24 0.40
C TYR A 33 -1.35 -15.06 -1.12
N PHE A 34 -0.33 -15.64 -1.75
CA PHE A 34 -0.20 -15.52 -3.20
C PHE A 34 -1.21 -16.38 -3.95
N GLU A 35 -1.63 -15.87 -5.09
CA GLU A 35 -2.41 -16.55 -6.10
C GLU A 35 -1.67 -16.48 -7.45
N TYR A 36 -2.13 -17.25 -8.43
CA TYR A 36 -1.59 -17.20 -9.79
C TYR A 36 -2.47 -16.29 -10.65
N GLY A 37 -1.84 -15.28 -11.25
CA GLY A 37 -2.48 -14.45 -12.26
C GLY A 37 -2.77 -15.23 -13.55
N PRO A 38 -3.55 -14.66 -14.48
CA PRO A 38 -3.85 -15.27 -15.78
C PRO A 38 -2.60 -15.54 -16.62
N ASP A 39 -1.52 -14.83 -16.35
CA ASP A 39 -0.19 -14.95 -16.96
C ASP A 39 0.70 -15.99 -16.26
N GLY A 40 0.21 -16.67 -15.21
CA GLY A 40 0.96 -17.63 -14.41
C GLY A 40 1.91 -17.00 -13.39
N ASN A 41 1.93 -15.66 -13.28
CA ASN A 41 2.77 -14.99 -12.29
C ASN A 41 2.14 -15.05 -10.90
N ARG A 42 2.97 -15.21 -9.86
CA ARG A 42 2.51 -15.11 -8.48
C ARG A 42 2.16 -13.65 -8.15
N ILE A 43 0.98 -13.45 -7.60
CA ILE A 43 0.44 -12.14 -7.23
C ILE A 43 -0.21 -12.22 -5.87
N VAL A 44 -0.31 -11.09 -5.18
CA VAL A 44 -1.20 -10.92 -4.03
C VAL A 44 -2.22 -9.84 -4.31
N ILE A 45 -3.37 -9.95 -3.65
CA ILE A 45 -4.46 -9.01 -3.77
C ILE A 45 -4.70 -8.37 -2.40
N LEU A 46 -4.66 -7.05 -2.37
CA LEU A 46 -5.09 -6.24 -1.22
C LEU A 46 -6.46 -5.65 -1.56
N SER A 47 -7.50 -6.13 -0.88
CA SER A 47 -8.85 -5.57 -1.00
C SER A 47 -8.89 -4.17 -0.41
N THR A 48 -9.51 -3.24 -1.14
CA THR A 48 -9.81 -1.91 -0.58
C THR A 48 -11.19 -1.93 0.09
N PRO A 49 -11.55 -0.90 0.88
CA PRO A 49 -12.91 -0.76 1.40
C PRO A 49 -13.99 -0.66 0.31
N PHE A 50 -13.60 -0.40 -0.95
CA PHE A 50 -14.49 -0.42 -2.10
C PHE A 50 -14.40 -1.81 -2.75
N PRO A 51 -15.50 -2.59 -2.77
CA PRO A 51 -15.48 -3.97 -3.25
C PRO A 51 -15.09 -4.09 -4.73
N ASP A 52 -15.32 -3.04 -5.52
CA ASP A 52 -15.01 -3.00 -6.95
C ASP A 52 -13.54 -2.68 -7.24
N ILE A 53 -12.76 -2.31 -6.22
CA ILE A 53 -11.36 -1.90 -6.37
C ILE A 53 -10.48 -2.77 -5.48
N CYS A 54 -9.61 -3.53 -6.13
CA CYS A 54 -8.55 -4.29 -5.47
C CYS A 54 -7.18 -3.87 -6.01
N LEU A 55 -6.17 -3.94 -5.15
CA LEU A 55 -4.79 -3.70 -5.54
C LEU A 55 -4.09 -5.04 -5.74
N LYS A 56 -3.66 -5.31 -6.97
CA LYS A 56 -2.81 -6.46 -7.31
C LYS A 56 -1.34 -6.08 -7.20
N PHE A 57 -0.52 -6.94 -6.62
CA PHE A 57 0.94 -6.78 -6.60
C PHE A 57 1.66 -8.08 -6.92
N THR A 58 2.72 -8.01 -7.72
CA THR A 58 3.81 -8.99 -7.68
C THR A 58 4.65 -8.80 -6.41
N ARG A 59 5.58 -9.72 -6.14
CA ARG A 59 6.45 -9.61 -4.96
C ARG A 59 7.28 -8.33 -4.98
N ALA A 60 7.88 -8.04 -6.13
CA ALA A 60 8.70 -6.84 -6.31
C ALA A 60 7.85 -5.58 -6.06
N GLU A 61 6.68 -5.50 -6.70
CA GLU A 61 5.77 -4.37 -6.53
C GLU A 61 5.27 -4.22 -5.09
N LEU A 62 5.02 -5.31 -4.36
CA LEU A 62 4.62 -5.25 -2.96
C LEU A 62 5.75 -4.69 -2.09
N ASN A 63 6.98 -5.15 -2.30
CA ASN A 63 8.14 -4.67 -1.55
C ASN A 63 8.37 -3.17 -1.79
N ASP A 64 8.34 -2.75 -3.06
CA ASP A 64 8.48 -1.33 -3.43
C ASP A 64 7.35 -0.49 -2.81
N PHE A 65 6.12 -1.02 -2.82
CA PHE A 65 4.97 -0.37 -2.21
C PHE A 65 5.11 -0.21 -0.70
N VAL A 66 5.54 -1.26 0.01
CA VAL A 66 5.77 -1.21 1.46
C VAL A 66 6.90 -0.23 1.79
N HIS A 67 7.96 -0.20 0.98
CA HIS A 67 9.06 0.75 1.16
C HIS A 67 8.61 2.21 0.99
N ALA A 68 7.85 2.51 -0.06
CA ALA A 68 7.29 3.85 -0.27
C ALA A 68 6.35 4.27 0.87
N ILE A 69 5.59 3.32 1.43
CA ILE A 69 4.77 3.57 2.63
C ILE A 69 5.64 3.92 3.84
N ASP A 70 6.74 3.21 4.05
CA ASP A 70 7.67 3.47 5.15
C ASP A 70 8.30 4.85 5.04
N GLU A 71 8.75 5.23 3.84
CA GLU A 71 9.29 6.56 3.57
C GLU A 71 8.25 7.66 3.83
N ALA A 72 7.02 7.48 3.37
CA ALA A 72 5.94 8.45 3.60
C ALA A 72 5.62 8.61 5.09
N MET A 73 5.58 7.49 5.84
CA MET A 73 5.40 7.50 7.29
C MET A 73 6.55 8.19 8.02
N TYR A 74 7.79 7.97 7.58
CA TYR A 74 8.96 8.62 8.15
C TYR A 74 8.94 10.14 7.90
N MET A 75 8.63 10.57 6.67
CA MET A 75 8.49 11.98 6.31
C MET A 75 7.37 12.67 7.10
N HIS A 76 6.25 11.98 7.36
CA HIS A 76 5.19 12.50 8.21
C HIS A 76 5.69 12.81 9.63
N LYS A 77 6.40 11.86 10.25
CA LYS A 77 6.94 12.04 11.61
C LYS A 77 7.93 13.20 11.69
N VAL A 78 8.79 13.34 10.68
CA VAL A 78 9.72 14.49 10.60
C VAL A 78 8.94 15.79 10.49
N TYR A 79 7.91 15.84 9.64
CA TYR A 79 7.07 17.02 9.50
C TYR A 79 6.39 17.41 10.80
N GLU A 80 5.82 16.43 11.52
CA GLU A 80 5.23 16.63 12.85
C GLU A 80 6.25 17.22 13.82
N LEU A 81 7.45 16.65 13.92
CA LEU A 81 8.50 17.16 14.84
C LEU A 81 8.95 18.59 14.54
N VAL A 82 8.99 18.99 13.27
CA VAL A 82 9.46 20.32 12.84
C VAL A 82 8.38 21.40 13.03
N HIS A 83 7.10 21.03 12.90
CA HIS A 83 5.97 21.96 12.98
C HIS A 83 5.15 21.81 14.27
N SER A 84 5.72 21.12 15.28
CA SER A 84 5.18 21.02 16.64
C SER A 84 5.54 22.23 17.49
#